data_AF-A0A533VST7-F1
#
_entry.id   AF-A0A533VST7-F1
#
_cell.length_a   1.000
_cell.length_b   1.000
_cell.length_c   1.000
_cell.angle_alpha   90.00
_cell.angle_beta   90.00
_cell.angle_gamma   90.00
#
_symmetry.space_group_name_H-M   'P 1'
#
loop_
_entity.id
_entity.type
_entity.pdbx_description
1 polymer ?
#
loop_
_entity_poly.entity_id
_entity_poly.type
_entity_poly.pdbx_seq_one_letter_code
_entity_poly.pdbx_strand_id
1 'polypeptide(L)'
;MALAGPIAVFANMLQFVGAFVSFSIAYVSLRGLRETESPTLLRLATAFVFLAFGFVVQGLVGLGTEAIIPGIAAFATTMLISGLLLETTGYFFLAFSHVMDVAMSKKMGLALMVFPIVTVSGVQVSDILRFLSFYFIMYGVVETLYSYGKTHRPDTLIIAAGMVLIALGGLVEWLSILESTLIALPLVQILMKEIGLLILFIPVLKFTFGRKEMWDDAI
;
A
#
# COMPACT_ATOMS: atom_id res chain seq x y z
N MET A 1 20.24 11.12 -10.46
CA MET A 1 19.88 11.68 -11.78
C MET A 1 18.45 11.27 -12.04
N ALA A 2 17.51 12.23 -12.09
CA ALA A 2 16.10 11.95 -12.33
C ALA A 2 15.97 11.17 -13.64
N LEU A 3 15.06 10.18 -13.69
CA LEU A 3 14.66 9.53 -14.93
C LEU A 3 14.22 10.63 -15.90
N ALA A 4 15.07 11.04 -16.83
CA ALA A 4 14.69 12.03 -17.83
C ALA A 4 14.13 11.28 -19.04
N GLY A 5 12.85 11.53 -19.38
CA GLY A 5 12.25 11.06 -20.63
C GLY A 5 11.06 10.10 -20.47
N PRO A 6 10.74 9.29 -21.51
CA PRO A 6 9.49 8.52 -21.60
C PRO A 6 9.24 7.54 -20.45
N ILE A 7 10.30 7.03 -19.83
CA ILE A 7 10.23 6.02 -18.77
C ILE A 7 9.68 6.61 -17.47
N ALA A 8 10.03 7.87 -17.14
CA ALA A 8 9.48 8.55 -15.97
C ALA A 8 7.98 8.81 -16.15
N VAL A 9 7.59 9.29 -17.33
CA VAL A 9 6.18 9.51 -17.68
C VAL A 9 5.40 8.20 -17.54
N PHE A 10 5.94 7.09 -18.07
CA PHE A 10 5.32 5.78 -17.95
C PHE A 10 5.18 5.33 -16.47
N ALA A 11 6.24 5.49 -15.66
CA ALA A 11 6.21 5.16 -14.24
C ALA A 11 5.16 6.00 -13.47
N ASN A 12 5.01 7.28 -13.81
CA ASN A 12 4.00 8.16 -13.20
C ASN A 12 2.58 7.80 -13.67
N MET A 13 2.40 7.44 -14.94
CA MET A 13 1.13 6.91 -15.45
C MET A 13 0.71 5.63 -14.74
N LEU A 14 1.69 4.79 -14.37
CA LEU A 14 1.44 3.55 -13.66
C LEU A 14 0.89 3.78 -12.24
N GLN A 15 1.25 4.88 -11.58
CA GLN A 15 0.65 5.24 -10.28
C GLN A 15 -0.85 5.53 -10.40
N PHE A 16 -1.32 6.06 -11.53
CA PHE A 16 -2.76 6.23 -11.77
C PHE A 16 -3.48 4.89 -11.94
N VAL A 17 -2.78 3.86 -12.45
CA VAL A 17 -3.31 2.49 -12.47
C VAL A 17 -3.48 1.98 -11.04
N GLY A 18 -2.50 2.19 -10.16
CA GLY A 18 -2.61 1.83 -8.74
C GLY A 18 -3.69 2.57 -8.00
N ALA A 19 -3.87 3.85 -8.32
CA ALA A 19 -5.00 4.62 -7.82
C ALA A 19 -6.33 4.00 -8.26
N PHE A 20 -6.46 3.62 -9.54
CA PHE A 20 -7.68 3.02 -10.07
C PHE A 20 -7.99 1.65 -9.44
N VAL A 21 -6.98 0.79 -9.31
CA VAL A 21 -7.11 -0.51 -8.65
C VAL A 21 -7.47 -0.33 -7.17
N SER A 22 -6.78 0.57 -6.46
CA SER A 22 -7.08 0.89 -5.05
C SER A 22 -8.51 1.40 -4.89
N PHE A 23 -8.94 2.29 -5.79
CA PHE A 23 -10.29 2.82 -5.77
C PHE A 23 -11.34 1.74 -6.04
N SER A 24 -11.06 0.80 -6.95
CA SER A 24 -11.91 -0.36 -7.21
C SER A 24 -12.07 -1.26 -5.98
N ILE A 25 -10.96 -1.55 -5.29
CA ILE A 25 -10.99 -2.34 -4.04
C ILE A 25 -11.78 -1.59 -2.95
N ALA A 26 -11.59 -0.28 -2.82
CA ALA A 26 -12.33 0.56 -1.88
C ALA A 26 -13.84 0.53 -2.16
N TYR A 27 -14.25 0.72 -3.42
CA TYR A 27 -15.65 0.70 -3.82
C TYR A 27 -16.32 -0.65 -3.53
N VAL A 28 -15.67 -1.76 -3.88
CA VAL A 28 -16.15 -3.11 -3.59
C VAL A 28 -16.28 -3.32 -2.07
N SER A 29 -15.27 -2.91 -1.30
CA SER A 29 -15.28 -3.06 0.17
C SER A 29 -16.39 -2.24 0.83
N LEU A 30 -16.68 -1.03 0.33
CA LEU A 30 -17.80 -0.20 0.80
C LEU A 30 -19.16 -0.83 0.50
N ARG A 31 -19.32 -1.46 -0.66
CA ARG A 31 -20.54 -2.21 -0.97
C ARG A 31 -20.68 -3.42 -0.06
N GLY A 32 -19.61 -4.20 0.14
CA GLY A 32 -19.60 -5.33 1.06
C GLY A 32 -19.92 -4.93 2.51
N LEU A 33 -19.51 -3.73 2.93
CA LEU A 33 -19.85 -3.19 4.25
C LEU A 33 -21.36 -2.99 4.42
N ARG A 34 -22.05 -2.44 3.41
CA ARG A 34 -23.51 -2.24 3.47
C ARG A 34 -24.29 -3.54 3.59
N GLU A 35 -23.77 -4.61 2.99
CA GLU A 35 -24.44 -5.92 2.96
C GLU A 35 -24.10 -6.80 4.17
N THR A 36 -22.95 -6.59 4.84
CA THR A 36 -22.46 -7.50 5.89
C THR A 36 -22.18 -6.84 7.25
N GLU A 37 -22.26 -5.51 7.35
CA GLU A 37 -21.99 -4.69 8.55
C GLU A 37 -20.69 -5.03 9.28
N SER A 38 -19.72 -5.66 8.58
CA SER A 38 -18.50 -6.13 9.22
C SER A 38 -17.52 -4.97 9.47
N PRO A 39 -17.06 -4.77 10.73
CA PRO A 39 -16.06 -3.75 11.06
C PRO A 39 -14.72 -3.91 10.33
N THR A 40 -14.42 -5.11 9.84
CA THR A 40 -13.18 -5.40 9.07
C THR A 40 -13.23 -4.82 7.66
N LEU A 41 -14.38 -4.88 6.99
CA LEU A 41 -14.54 -4.30 5.65
C LEU A 41 -14.47 -2.78 5.66
N LEU A 42 -14.96 -2.15 6.73
CA LEU A 42 -14.83 -0.70 6.91
C LEU A 42 -13.35 -0.28 6.97
N ARG A 43 -12.54 -0.98 7.78
CA ARG A 43 -11.09 -0.70 7.90
C ARG A 43 -10.38 -0.88 6.56
N LEU A 44 -10.69 -1.97 5.86
CA LEU A 44 -10.13 -2.25 4.55
C LEU A 44 -10.52 -1.18 3.51
N ALA A 45 -11.80 -0.78 3.48
CA ALA A 45 -12.27 0.30 2.62
C ALA A 45 -11.53 1.61 2.91
N THR A 46 -11.40 2.00 4.19
CA THR A 46 -10.66 3.21 4.56
C THR A 46 -9.20 3.14 4.12
N ALA A 47 -8.54 2.00 4.28
CA ALA A 47 -7.16 1.79 3.83
C ALA A 47 -7.00 2.08 2.33
N PHE A 48 -7.85 1.45 1.50
CA PHE A 48 -7.75 1.58 0.06
C PHE A 48 -8.21 2.96 -0.47
N VAL A 49 -9.10 3.66 0.24
CA VAL A 49 -9.40 5.07 -0.07
C VAL A 49 -8.16 5.93 0.12
N PHE A 50 -7.46 5.79 1.24
CA PHE A 50 -6.23 6.54 1.51
C PHE A 50 -5.12 6.20 0.50
N LEU A 51 -4.94 4.91 0.16
CA LEU A 51 -3.99 4.49 -0.88
C LEU A 51 -4.34 5.08 -2.25
N ALA A 52 -5.62 5.06 -2.65
CA ALA A 52 -6.06 5.63 -3.92
C ALA A 52 -5.71 7.12 -4.02
N PHE A 53 -6.04 7.93 -3.01
CA PHE A 53 -5.68 9.34 -3.00
C PHE A 53 -4.17 9.57 -2.94
N GLY A 54 -3.44 8.75 -2.17
CA GLY A 54 -1.97 8.79 -2.13
C GLY A 54 -1.35 8.61 -3.50
N PHE A 55 -1.75 7.58 -4.24
CA PHE A 55 -1.25 7.30 -5.59
C PHE A 55 -1.64 8.39 -6.61
N VAL A 56 -2.85 8.96 -6.52
CA VAL A 56 -3.23 10.10 -7.39
C VAL A 56 -2.32 11.30 -7.16
N VAL A 57 -2.09 11.66 -5.89
CA VAL A 57 -1.28 12.83 -5.55
C VAL A 57 0.18 12.62 -5.96
N GLN A 58 0.74 11.43 -5.73
CA GLN A 58 2.10 11.12 -6.16
C GLN A 58 2.22 11.11 -7.70
N GLY A 59 1.21 10.61 -8.42
CA GLY A 59 1.19 10.62 -9.88
C GLY A 59 1.15 12.04 -10.46
N LEU A 60 0.37 12.93 -9.83
CA LEU A 60 0.32 14.36 -10.19
C LEU A 60 1.66 15.07 -9.97
N VAL A 61 2.37 14.76 -8.88
CA VAL A 61 3.73 15.28 -8.64
C VAL A 61 4.67 14.86 -9.75
N GLY A 62 4.61 13.58 -10.16
CA GLY A 62 5.44 13.05 -11.23
C GLY A 62 5.19 13.71 -12.59
N LEU A 63 3.94 14.06 -12.91
CA LEU A 63 3.63 14.83 -14.13
C LEU A 63 4.12 16.28 -14.06
N GLY A 64 4.19 16.85 -12.85
CA GLY A 64 4.71 18.20 -12.61
C GLY A 64 6.23 18.32 -12.75
N THR A 65 6.99 17.28 -12.36
CA THR A 65 8.46 17.27 -12.49
C THR A 65 8.93 17.15 -13.93
N GLU A 66 8.14 16.50 -14.80
CA GLU A 66 8.41 16.38 -16.24
C GLU A 66 7.93 17.61 -17.05
N ALA A 67 7.53 18.70 -16.38
CA ALA A 67 7.05 19.95 -16.99
C ALA A 67 5.83 19.82 -17.93
N ILE A 68 5.06 18.73 -17.82
CA ILE A 68 3.85 18.50 -18.64
C ILE A 68 2.72 19.46 -18.24
N ILE A 69 2.61 19.77 -16.94
CA ILE A 69 1.61 20.71 -16.40
C ILE A 69 2.34 21.89 -15.73
N PRO A 70 2.41 23.07 -16.37
CA PRO A 70 3.03 24.24 -15.77
C PRO A 70 2.21 24.72 -14.57
N GLY A 71 2.85 24.82 -13.40
CA GLY A 71 2.26 25.32 -12.14
C GLY A 71 2.29 24.34 -10.97
N ILE A 72 2.31 23.03 -11.23
CA ILE A 72 2.36 21.99 -10.17
C ILE A 72 3.76 21.91 -9.54
N ALA A 73 4.82 22.20 -10.31
CA ALA A 73 6.21 22.13 -9.85
C ALA A 73 6.49 23.00 -8.61
N ALA A 74 5.82 24.15 -8.46
CA ALA A 74 5.97 25.03 -7.29
C ALA A 74 5.46 24.41 -5.98
N PHE A 75 4.47 23.51 -6.08
CA PHE A 75 3.87 22.81 -4.93
C PHE A 75 4.26 21.33 -4.86
N ALA A 76 5.16 20.87 -5.74
CA ALA A 76 5.50 19.46 -5.89
C ALA A 76 5.98 18.82 -4.58
N THR A 77 6.79 19.52 -3.77
CA THR A 77 7.27 19.01 -2.48
C THR A 77 6.13 18.85 -1.48
N THR A 78 5.23 19.82 -1.36
CA THR A 78 4.09 19.76 -0.43
C THR A 78 3.10 18.67 -0.85
N MET A 79 2.81 18.58 -2.16
CA MET A 79 1.99 17.51 -2.71
C MET A 79 2.63 16.14 -2.47
N LEU A 80 3.94 15.99 -2.70
CA LEU A 80 4.66 14.73 -2.47
C LEU A 80 4.53 14.27 -1.01
N ILE A 81 4.77 15.17 -0.05
CA ILE A 81 4.63 14.87 1.37
C ILE A 81 3.19 14.46 1.70
N SER A 82 2.19 15.16 1.15
CA SER A 82 0.78 14.81 1.37
C SER A 82 0.41 13.45 0.76
N GLY A 83 0.94 13.12 -0.43
CA GLY A 83 0.72 11.83 -1.08
C GLY A 83 1.36 10.68 -0.32
N LEU A 84 2.57 10.88 0.23
CA LEU A 84 3.25 9.91 1.10
C LEU A 84 2.54 9.74 2.45
N LEU A 85 1.99 10.81 3.03
CA LEU A 85 1.18 10.74 4.26
C LEU A 85 -0.09 9.92 4.05
N LEU A 86 -0.79 10.15 2.93
CA LEU A 86 -1.98 9.39 2.54
C LEU A 86 -1.63 7.91 2.32
N GLU A 87 -0.55 7.61 1.59
CA GLU A 87 -0.09 6.23 1.37
C GLU A 87 0.26 5.55 2.71
N THR A 88 1.01 6.23 3.57
CA THR A 88 1.40 5.72 4.90
C THR A 88 0.17 5.42 5.76
N THR A 89 -0.83 6.30 5.73
CA THR A 89 -2.09 6.13 6.45
C THR A 89 -2.89 4.96 5.89
N GLY A 90 -2.89 4.80 4.56
CA GLY A 90 -3.52 3.65 3.89
C GLY A 90 -2.89 2.33 4.32
N TYR A 91 -1.57 2.23 4.32
CA TYR A 91 -0.87 1.02 4.79
C TYR A 91 -1.02 0.77 6.28
N PHE A 92 -1.09 1.82 7.10
CA PHE A 92 -1.44 1.70 8.50
C PHE A 92 -2.80 1.00 8.65
N PHE A 93 -3.85 1.52 8.03
CA PHE A 93 -5.18 0.88 8.12
C PHE A 93 -5.21 -0.52 7.51
N LEU A 94 -4.47 -0.76 6.43
CA LEU A 94 -4.35 -2.08 5.81
C LEU A 94 -3.78 -3.12 6.78
N ALA A 95 -2.69 -2.77 7.46
CA ALA A 95 -2.07 -3.61 8.48
C ALA A 95 -3.01 -3.82 9.67
N PHE A 96 -3.64 -2.75 10.16
CA PHE A 96 -4.61 -2.82 11.26
C PHE A 96 -5.90 -3.57 10.93
N SER A 97 -6.25 -3.75 9.65
CA SER A 97 -7.42 -4.53 9.23
C SER A 97 -7.35 -5.99 9.70
N HIS A 98 -6.15 -6.57 9.86
CA HIS A 98 -5.95 -7.96 10.28
C HIS A 98 -5.69 -8.14 11.79
N VAL A 99 -5.56 -7.05 12.55
CA VAL A 99 -5.05 -7.05 13.95
C VAL A 99 -6.14 -7.27 15.02
N MET A 100 -7.42 -7.30 14.66
CA MET A 100 -8.48 -7.38 15.68
C MET A 100 -9.00 -8.80 15.88
N ASP A 101 -8.19 -9.62 16.56
CA ASP A 101 -8.72 -10.53 17.58
C ASP A 101 -7.74 -10.62 18.78
N VAL A 102 -7.99 -9.69 19.72
CA VAL A 102 -7.76 -9.72 21.17
C VAL A 102 -6.35 -10.05 21.73
N ALA A 103 -5.78 -9.06 22.42
CA ALA A 103 -4.83 -9.18 23.54
C ALA A 103 -3.40 -9.74 23.31
N MET A 104 -3.07 -10.28 22.13
CA MET A 104 -1.74 -10.87 21.86
C MET A 104 -0.74 -9.89 21.19
N SER A 105 -1.07 -8.60 21.05
CA SER A 105 -0.16 -7.60 20.43
C SER A 105 0.92 -7.05 21.39
N LYS A 106 0.86 -7.38 22.69
CA LYS A 106 1.71 -6.74 23.72
C LYS A 106 3.20 -7.16 23.67
N LYS A 107 3.57 -8.24 22.99
CA LYS A 107 4.95 -8.77 23.03
C LYS A 107 5.74 -8.69 21.70
N MET A 108 5.08 -8.49 20.56
CA MET A 108 5.74 -8.60 19.25
C MET A 108 6.02 -7.25 18.57
N GLY A 109 5.31 -6.17 18.95
CA GLY A 109 5.62 -4.81 18.50
C GLY A 109 7.00 -4.30 18.96
N LEU A 110 7.57 -4.90 20.02
CA LEU A 110 8.90 -4.57 20.54
C LEU A 110 10.04 -5.25 19.77
N ALA A 111 9.80 -6.39 19.09
CA ALA A 111 10.85 -7.13 18.41
C ALA A 111 11.25 -6.53 17.05
N LEU A 112 10.32 -5.85 16.37
CA LEU A 112 10.60 -5.08 15.15
C LEU A 112 11.09 -3.64 15.41
N MET A 113 11.18 -3.22 16.69
CA MET A 113 11.71 -1.90 17.07
C MET A 113 13.23 -1.80 16.83
N VAL A 114 13.91 -2.92 16.60
CA VAL A 114 15.37 -3.02 16.54
C VAL A 114 15.82 -3.44 15.14
N PHE A 115 15.56 -2.62 14.12
CA PHE A 115 16.27 -2.73 12.83
C PHE A 115 16.35 -1.37 12.12
N PRO A 116 17.48 -1.10 11.47
CA PRO A 116 18.50 -0.17 11.95
C PRO A 116 18.01 1.28 11.94
N ILE A 117 18.26 2.00 13.04
CA ILE A 117 18.26 3.47 13.06
C ILE A 117 19.50 3.88 12.25
N VAL A 118 19.37 3.92 10.93
CA VAL A 118 20.40 4.49 10.06
C VAL A 118 20.31 6.00 10.28
N THR A 119 21.27 6.53 11.02
CA THR A 119 21.51 7.96 11.18
C THR A 119 21.91 8.54 9.84
N VAL A 120 20.94 8.88 9.01
CA VAL A 120 21.14 9.67 7.79
C VAL A 120 21.14 11.14 8.22
N SER A 121 22.31 11.77 8.20
CA SER A 121 22.45 13.21 8.42
C SER A 121 21.66 13.96 7.35
N GLY A 122 20.54 14.61 7.73
CA GLY A 122 19.68 15.36 6.79
C GLY A 122 18.39 14.66 6.36
N VAL A 123 17.74 13.90 7.26
CA VAL A 123 16.47 13.20 6.97
C VAL A 123 15.39 14.16 6.49
N GLN A 124 14.90 13.97 5.26
CA GLN A 124 13.73 14.68 4.75
C GLN A 124 12.45 13.98 5.22
N VAL A 125 11.37 14.74 5.40
CA VAL A 125 10.06 14.20 5.86
C VAL A 125 9.56 13.06 4.95
N SER A 126 9.87 13.12 3.65
CA SER A 126 9.57 12.07 2.67
C SER A 126 10.18 10.71 3.03
N ASP A 127 11.42 10.70 3.53
CA ASP A 127 12.15 9.46 3.79
C ASP A 127 11.60 8.76 5.03
N ILE A 128 11.20 9.54 6.04
CA ILE A 128 10.51 9.04 7.24
C ILE A 128 9.19 8.39 6.86
N LEU A 129 8.41 9.02 5.98
CA LEU A 129 7.10 8.50 5.56
C LEU A 129 7.22 7.22 4.73
N ARG A 130 8.22 7.15 3.83
CA ARG A 130 8.53 5.93 3.07
C ARG A 130 8.92 4.78 3.98
N PHE A 131 9.79 5.06 4.96
CA PHE A 131 10.16 4.08 5.98
C PHE A 131 8.96 3.61 6.80
N LEU A 132 8.10 4.55 7.22
CA LEU A 132 6.93 4.24 8.03
C LEU A 132 5.88 3.43 7.23
N SER A 133 5.70 3.76 5.95
CA SER A 133 4.90 2.97 5.00
C SER A 133 5.39 1.53 4.91
N PHE A 134 6.69 1.35 4.66
CA PHE A 134 7.31 0.02 4.61
C PHE A 134 7.12 -0.74 5.93
N TYR A 135 7.34 -0.07 7.07
CA TYR A 135 7.16 -0.65 8.40
C TYR A 135 5.74 -1.16 8.63
N PHE A 136 4.72 -0.35 8.29
CA PHE A 136 3.32 -0.76 8.48
C PHE A 136 2.94 -1.94 7.59
N ILE A 137 3.36 -1.97 6.33
CA ILE A 137 3.08 -3.12 5.46
C ILE A 137 3.77 -4.38 5.98
N MET A 138 5.04 -4.28 6.39
CA MET A 138 5.78 -5.40 6.94
C MET A 138 5.10 -5.97 8.19
N TYR A 139 4.58 -5.09 9.04
CA TYR A 139 3.78 -5.50 10.18
C TYR A 139 2.51 -6.28 9.76
N GLY A 140 1.78 -5.77 8.77
CA GLY A 140 0.62 -6.47 8.19
C GLY A 140 0.97 -7.85 7.61
N VAL A 141 2.11 -7.98 6.94
CA VAL A 141 2.64 -9.25 6.42
C VAL A 141 2.85 -10.26 7.54
N VAL A 142 3.59 -9.88 8.59
CA VAL A 142 3.91 -10.76 9.72
C VAL A 142 2.62 -11.24 10.39
N GLU A 143 1.68 -10.32 10.63
CA GLU A 143 0.40 -10.65 11.27
C GLU A 143 -0.44 -11.60 10.41
N THR A 144 -0.46 -11.38 9.10
CA THR A 144 -1.26 -12.23 8.19
C THR A 144 -0.64 -13.60 8.01
N LEU A 145 0.69 -13.70 7.99
CA LEU A 145 1.40 -14.99 8.02
C LEU A 145 1.15 -15.75 9.33
N TYR A 146 1.13 -15.04 10.46
CA TYR A 146 0.79 -15.64 11.75
C TYR A 146 -0.66 -16.16 11.77
N SER A 147 -1.61 -15.37 11.26
CA SER A 147 -3.01 -15.78 11.10
C SER A 147 -3.18 -17.00 10.19
N TYR A 148 -2.41 -17.08 9.10
CA TYR A 148 -2.37 -18.27 8.24
C TYR A 148 -1.87 -19.50 9.00
N GLY A 149 -0.81 -19.39 9.80
CA GLY A 149 -0.32 -20.50 10.61
C GLY A 149 -1.37 -21.07 11.59
N LYS A 150 -2.32 -20.23 12.03
CA LYS A 150 -3.43 -20.66 12.91
C LYS A 150 -4.61 -21.25 12.14
N THR A 151 -4.98 -20.66 11.01
CA THR A 151 -6.24 -20.98 10.30
C THR A 151 -6.07 -21.88 9.08
N HIS A 152 -4.85 -22.00 8.53
CA HIS A 152 -4.50 -22.76 7.32
C HIS A 152 -5.41 -22.48 6.10
N ARG A 153 -5.98 -21.26 6.02
CA ARG A 153 -6.87 -20.89 4.91
C ARG A 153 -6.05 -20.38 3.72
N PRO A 154 -6.34 -20.85 2.48
CA PRO A 154 -5.60 -20.40 1.29
C PRO A 154 -5.83 -18.91 1.02
N ASP A 155 -6.98 -18.36 1.39
CA ASP A 155 -7.31 -16.95 1.16
C ASP A 155 -6.39 -16.01 1.95
N THR A 156 -5.99 -16.36 3.18
CA THR A 156 -5.05 -15.54 3.97
C THR A 156 -3.63 -15.60 3.44
N LEU A 157 -3.25 -16.70 2.78
CA LEU A 157 -1.93 -16.82 2.14
C LEU A 157 -1.84 -15.92 0.91
N ILE A 158 -2.90 -15.83 0.11
CA ILE A 158 -2.96 -14.92 -1.05
C ILE A 158 -2.86 -13.45 -0.59
N ILE A 159 -3.53 -13.10 0.51
CA ILE A 159 -3.42 -11.76 1.10
C ILE A 159 -1.99 -11.49 1.57
N ALA A 160 -1.37 -12.43 2.29
CA ALA A 160 0.02 -12.31 2.73
C ALA A 160 0.98 -12.15 1.54
N ALA A 161 0.82 -12.93 0.48
CA ALA A 161 1.65 -12.85 -0.71
C ALA A 161 1.54 -11.49 -1.41
N GLY A 162 0.32 -10.95 -1.54
CA GLY A 162 0.10 -9.60 -2.07
C GLY A 162 0.81 -8.53 -1.24
N MET A 163 0.66 -8.58 0.10
CA MET A 163 1.33 -7.63 0.98
C MET A 163 2.85 -7.77 1.00
N VAL A 164 3.40 -8.98 0.90
CA VAL A 164 4.85 -9.21 0.75
C VAL A 164 5.36 -8.51 -0.51
N LEU A 165 4.63 -8.62 -1.62
CA LEU A 165 5.04 -7.99 -2.87
C LEU A 165 5.02 -6.45 -2.78
N ILE A 166 4.01 -5.88 -2.12
CA ILE A 166 3.98 -4.43 -1.84
C ILE A 166 5.14 -4.04 -0.90
N ALA A 167 5.41 -4.83 0.15
CA ALA A 167 6.52 -4.60 1.07
C ALA A 167 7.89 -4.66 0.36
N LEU A 168 8.08 -5.58 -0.58
CA LEU A 168 9.28 -5.65 -1.41
C LEU A 168 9.42 -4.39 -2.28
N GLY A 169 8.31 -3.89 -2.85
CA GLY A 169 8.31 -2.60 -3.55
C GLY A 169 8.74 -1.43 -2.64
N GLY A 170 8.22 -1.38 -1.41
CA GLY A 170 8.64 -0.38 -0.41
C GLY A 170 10.09 -0.54 0.07
N LEU A 171 10.60 -1.77 0.13
CA LEU A 171 11.99 -2.06 0.45
C LEU A 171 12.91 -1.53 -0.66
N VAL A 172 12.57 -1.78 -1.92
CA VAL A 172 13.31 -1.26 -3.08
C VAL A 172 13.30 0.26 -3.10
N GLU A 173 12.16 0.89 -2.77
CA GLU A 173 12.04 2.34 -2.63
C GLU A 173 12.97 2.90 -1.53
N TRP A 174 13.04 2.22 -0.39
CA TRP A 174 13.95 2.59 0.69
C TRP A 174 15.43 2.35 0.32
N LEU A 175 15.76 1.23 -0.33
CA LEU A 175 17.11 0.95 -0.82
C LEU A 175 17.58 1.96 -1.88
N SER A 176 16.66 2.48 -2.71
CA SER A 176 16.97 3.52 -3.69
C SER A 176 17.47 4.83 -3.04
N ILE A 177 17.26 5.03 -1.74
CA ILE A 177 17.84 6.15 -0.98
C ILE A 177 19.34 5.94 -0.73
N LEU A 178 19.77 4.68 -0.55
CA LEU A 178 21.16 4.32 -0.25
C LEU A 178 22.03 4.25 -1.51
N GLU A 179 21.49 3.76 -2.63
CA GLU A 179 22.21 3.66 -3.90
C GLU A 179 21.42 4.33 -5.04
N SER A 180 21.81 5.56 -5.37
CA SER A 180 21.17 6.39 -6.43
C SER A 180 21.57 6.00 -7.86
N THR A 181 22.36 4.93 -8.04
CA THR A 181 23.05 4.60 -9.31
C THR A 181 22.30 3.64 -10.23
N LEU A 182 21.26 2.93 -9.77
CA LEU A 182 20.49 2.01 -10.62
C LEU A 182 19.19 2.64 -11.14
N ILE A 183 19.21 2.97 -12.44
CA ILE A 183 18.10 3.58 -13.20
C ILE A 183 16.81 2.72 -13.16
N ALA A 184 16.92 1.41 -12.94
CA ALA A 184 15.78 0.48 -12.97
C ALA A 184 14.97 0.42 -11.66
N LEU A 185 15.50 0.91 -10.53
CA LEU A 185 14.87 0.76 -9.21
C LEU A 185 13.49 1.44 -9.11
N PRO A 186 13.25 2.67 -9.64
CA PRO A 186 11.97 3.37 -9.48
C PRO A 186 10.81 2.72 -10.23
N LEU A 187 11.07 2.07 -11.36
CA LEU A 187 10.04 1.38 -12.15
C LEU A 187 9.69 0.01 -11.53
N VAL A 188 10.72 -0.71 -11.06
CA VAL A 188 10.55 -2.02 -10.40
C VAL A 188 9.73 -1.88 -9.12
N GLN A 189 9.99 -0.85 -8.28
CA GLN A 189 9.21 -0.64 -7.06
C GLN A 189 7.71 -0.42 -7.35
N ILE A 190 7.36 0.37 -8.38
CA ILE A 190 5.96 0.70 -8.68
C ILE A 190 5.29 -0.56 -9.20
N LEU A 191 5.91 -1.28 -10.13
CA LEU A 191 5.38 -2.56 -10.63
C LEU A 191 5.13 -3.57 -9.50
N MET A 192 6.04 -3.69 -8.53
CA MET A 192 5.85 -4.57 -7.38
C MET A 192 4.63 -4.14 -6.54
N LYS A 193 4.49 -2.84 -6.25
CA LYS A 193 3.33 -2.33 -5.51
C LYS A 193 2.02 -2.58 -6.28
N GLU A 194 1.99 -2.32 -7.58
CA GLU A 194 0.83 -2.54 -8.45
C GLU A 194 0.41 -4.02 -8.51
N ILE A 195 1.36 -4.91 -8.80
CA ILE A 195 1.08 -6.35 -8.87
C ILE A 195 0.63 -6.85 -7.50
N GLY A 196 1.24 -6.37 -6.42
CA GLY A 196 0.84 -6.72 -5.07
C GLY A 196 -0.60 -6.29 -4.76
N LEU A 197 -0.98 -5.08 -5.20
CA LEU A 197 -2.33 -4.54 -5.08
C LEU A 197 -3.35 -5.36 -5.89
N LEU A 198 -3.00 -5.78 -7.11
CA LEU A 198 -3.83 -6.66 -7.94
C LEU A 198 -4.04 -8.03 -7.29
N ILE A 199 -3.01 -8.59 -6.65
CA ILE A 199 -3.13 -9.85 -5.90
C ILE A 199 -4.11 -9.69 -4.73
N LEU A 200 -4.06 -8.55 -4.02
CA LEU A 200 -4.99 -8.25 -2.93
C LEU A 200 -6.43 -8.08 -3.40
N PHE A 201 -6.67 -7.67 -4.64
CA PHE A 201 -8.03 -7.49 -5.16
C PHE A 201 -8.83 -8.79 -5.20
N ILE A 202 -8.19 -9.92 -5.54
CA ILE A 202 -8.84 -11.24 -5.67
C ILE A 202 -9.56 -11.68 -4.37
N PRO A 203 -8.89 -11.78 -3.20
CA PRO A 203 -9.55 -12.19 -1.97
C PRO A 203 -10.60 -11.18 -1.49
N VAL A 204 -10.43 -9.89 -1.78
CA VAL A 204 -11.43 -8.86 -1.40
C VAL A 204 -12.72 -9.01 -2.20
N LEU A 205 -12.63 -9.28 -3.50
CA LEU A 205 -13.78 -9.62 -4.33
C LEU A 205 -14.47 -10.87 -3.80
N LYS A 206 -13.72 -11.94 -3.55
CA LYS A 206 -14.26 -13.21 -3.07
C LYS A 206 -14.96 -13.06 -1.71
N PHE A 207 -14.41 -12.31 -0.77
CA PHE A 207 -15.04 -12.08 0.53
C PHE A 207 -16.31 -11.22 0.44
N THR A 208 -16.34 -10.28 -0.51
CA THR A 208 -17.46 -9.37 -0.73
C THR A 208 -18.63 -10.07 -1.45
N PHE A 209 -18.34 -10.86 -2.49
CA PHE A 209 -19.37 -11.49 -3.32
C PHE A 209 -19.67 -12.94 -2.91
N GLY A 210 -18.68 -13.71 -2.46
CA GLY A 210 -18.83 -15.13 -2.11
C GLY A 210 -19.70 -15.41 -0.88
N ARG A 211 -20.06 -14.39 -0.10
CA ARG A 211 -21.05 -14.54 0.98
C ARG A 211 -22.50 -14.42 0.49
N LYS A 212 -22.71 -13.92 -0.73
CA LYS A 212 -24.04 -13.74 -1.32
C LYS A 212 -24.61 -15.05 -1.87
N GLU A 213 -23.76 -15.89 -2.47
CA GLU A 213 -24.17 -17.21 -2.98
C GLU A 213 -24.68 -18.15 -1.85
N MET A 214 -24.10 -18.09 -0.65
CA MET A 214 -24.52 -18.95 0.46
C MET A 214 -25.91 -18.63 1.04
N TRP A 215 -26.50 -17.48 0.69
CA TRP A 215 -27.86 -17.09 1.11
C TRP A 215 -28.90 -17.26 0.00
N ASP A 216 -28.50 -17.15 -1.27
CA ASP A 216 -29.40 -17.42 -2.41
C ASP A 216 -29.65 -18.93 -2.60
N ASP A 217 -28.73 -19.80 -2.18
CA ASP A 217 -28.92 -21.27 -2.20
C ASP A 217 -29.72 -21.82 -1.00
N ALA A 218 -30.13 -20.96 -0.06
CA ALA A 218 -30.83 -21.32 1.17
C ALA A 218 -32.32 -20.90 1.18
N ILE A 219 -32.86 -20.44 0.04
CA ILE A 219 -34.27 -20.06 -0.15
C ILE A 219 -34.95 -21.00 -1.14
#